data_AF-A0A8T8E671-F1
#
_entry.id   AF-A0A8T8E671-F1
#
_cell.length_a   1.000
_cell.length_b   1.000
_cell.length_c   1.000
_cell.angle_alpha   90.00
_cell.angle_beta   90.00
_cell.angle_gamma   90.00
#
_symmetry.space_group_name_H-M   'P 1'
#
loop_
_entity.id
_entity.type
_entity.pdbx_description
1 polymer ?
#
loop_
_entity_poly.entity_id
_entity_poly.type
_entity_poly.pdbx_seq_one_letter_code
_entity_poly.pdbx_strand_id
1 'polypeptide(L)'
;MLVKGALELVDDVEAYYDTGRGVITAKTGFRFGFIVSSYGESLTIDLRSVRESVTEITVTGEKNVAVNVGANPEKYVLEFVRTLDTLVDYPMEDVIALLDERTSDHSKEVMSPTDHRDGSAVLAMVVLAIFLLFVLSIVAI
;
A
#
# COMPACT_ATOMS: atom_id res chain seq x y z
N MET A 1 -6.94 -7.46 -13.97
CA MET A 1 -8.09 -7.57 -13.06
C MET A 1 -7.70 -8.20 -11.73
N LEU A 2 -7.22 -9.46 -11.71
CA LEU A 2 -6.81 -10.15 -10.47
C LEU A 2 -5.79 -9.38 -9.62
N VAL A 3 -4.77 -8.80 -10.25
CA VAL A 3 -3.74 -7.99 -9.55
C VAL A 3 -4.34 -6.79 -8.81
N LYS A 4 -5.26 -6.06 -9.46
CA LYS A 4 -5.96 -4.93 -8.84
C LYS A 4 -6.88 -5.42 -7.72
N GLY A 5 -7.60 -6.52 -7.95
CA GLY A 5 -8.43 -7.15 -6.94
C GLY A 5 -7.65 -7.57 -5.69
N ALA A 6 -6.44 -8.11 -5.87
CA ALA A 6 -5.57 -8.44 -4.74
C ALA A 6 -5.20 -7.19 -3.93
N LEU A 7 -4.92 -6.05 -4.57
CA LEU A 7 -4.64 -4.79 -3.87
C LEU A 7 -5.86 -4.24 -3.12
N GLU A 8 -7.08 -4.43 -3.65
CA GLU A 8 -8.32 -4.05 -2.97
C GLU A 8 -8.54 -4.86 -1.67
N LEU A 9 -8.08 -6.10 -1.65
CA LEU A 9 -8.22 -7.02 -0.53
C LEU A 9 -7.09 -6.93 0.51
N VAL A 10 -5.91 -6.40 0.16
CA VAL A 10 -4.86 -6.13 1.15
C VAL A 10 -5.27 -4.93 2.00
N ASP A 11 -5.68 -5.18 3.26
CA ASP A 11 -6.30 -4.18 4.14
C ASP A 11 -5.42 -2.93 4.33
N ASP A 12 -4.11 -3.13 4.46
CA ASP A 12 -3.18 -2.06 4.79
C ASP A 12 -2.73 -1.23 3.56
N VAL A 13 -3.11 -1.64 2.34
CA VAL A 13 -2.99 -0.78 1.15
C VAL A 13 -4.08 0.27 1.22
N GLU A 14 -3.68 1.54 1.21
CA GLU A 14 -4.60 2.69 1.26
C GLU A 14 -5.00 3.12 -0.15
N ALA A 15 -4.04 3.14 -1.07
CA ALA A 15 -4.25 3.57 -2.43
C ALA A 15 -3.31 2.85 -3.40
N TYR A 16 -3.75 2.67 -4.65
CA TYR A 16 -2.90 2.25 -5.74
C TYR A 16 -3.19 3.00 -7.04
N TYR A 17 -2.20 3.08 -7.91
CA TYR A 17 -2.30 3.70 -9.22
C TYR A 17 -1.75 2.78 -10.29
N ASP A 18 -2.57 2.57 -11.31
CA ASP A 18 -2.18 1.87 -12.53
C ASP A 18 -1.70 2.87 -13.58
N THR A 19 -0.45 2.72 -14.01
CA THR A 19 0.14 3.55 -15.06
C THR A 19 -0.45 3.28 -16.45
N GLY A 20 -1.24 2.21 -16.60
CA GLY A 20 -1.74 1.71 -17.88
C GLY A 20 -0.67 1.03 -18.74
N ARG A 21 0.56 0.88 -18.21
CA ARG A 21 1.72 0.30 -18.92
C ARG A 21 2.20 -1.01 -18.32
N GLY A 22 1.36 -1.69 -17.54
CA GLY A 22 1.73 -2.90 -16.82
C GLY A 22 2.50 -2.64 -15.52
N VAL A 23 2.58 -1.38 -15.06
CA VAL A 23 3.17 -1.03 -13.76
C VAL A 23 2.09 -0.46 -12.87
N ILE A 24 1.93 -1.05 -11.68
CA ILE A 24 1.00 -0.61 -10.64
C ILE A 24 1.81 -0.25 -9.39
N THR A 25 1.59 0.93 -8.85
CA THR A 25 2.21 1.36 -7.58
C THR A 25 1.14 1.44 -6.52
N ALA A 26 1.34 0.77 -5.39
CA ALA A 26 0.47 0.83 -4.23
C ALA A 26 1.21 1.42 -3.03
N LYS A 27 0.50 2.16 -2.18
CA LYS A 27 1.03 2.70 -0.93
C LYS A 27 0.25 2.18 0.27
N THR A 28 1.00 1.93 1.33
CA THR A 28 0.45 1.51 2.60
C THR A 28 0.03 2.70 3.44
N GLY A 29 -1.05 2.52 4.19
CA GLY A 29 -1.55 3.53 5.10
C GLY A 29 -0.71 3.64 6.37
N PHE A 30 -0.99 4.70 7.13
CA PHE A 30 -0.38 4.89 8.43
C PHE A 30 -1.01 3.97 9.49
N ARG A 31 -0.17 3.28 10.28
CA ARG A 31 -0.62 2.45 11.41
C ARG A 31 0.05 2.86 12.72
N PHE A 32 -0.78 3.23 13.71
CA PHE A 32 -0.34 3.40 15.10
C PHE A 32 -0.26 2.03 15.77
N GLY A 33 0.95 1.58 16.10
CA GLY A 33 1.17 0.51 17.07
C GLY A 33 1.47 1.09 18.45
N PHE A 34 1.22 0.29 19.49
CA PHE A 34 1.46 0.68 20.89
C PHE A 34 2.96 0.94 21.20
N ILE A 35 3.86 0.40 20.38
CA ILE A 35 5.33 0.47 20.56
C ILE A 35 6.04 1.05 19.32
N VAL A 36 5.54 0.75 18.11
CA VAL A 36 6.12 1.23 16.84
C VAL A 36 5.00 1.54 15.85
N SER A 37 5.06 2.71 15.21
CA SER A 37 4.18 3.08 14.10
C SER A 37 4.79 2.62 12.76
N SER A 38 3.99 2.05 11.87
CA SER A 38 4.40 1.66 10.50
C SER A 38 3.77 2.64 9.51
N TYR A 39 4.59 3.20 8.63
CA TYR A 39 4.22 4.17 7.60
C TYR A 39 5.35 4.37 6.60
N GLY A 40 4.96 4.72 5.37
CA GLY A 40 5.89 5.06 4.29
C GLY A 40 6.34 3.85 3.47
N GLU A 41 5.65 2.72 3.53
CA GLU A 41 5.91 1.59 2.64
C GLU A 41 5.13 1.71 1.33
N SER A 42 5.76 1.30 0.23
CA SER A 42 5.14 1.19 -1.09
C SER A 42 5.43 -0.17 -1.73
N LEU A 43 4.52 -0.60 -2.60
CA LEU A 43 4.65 -1.77 -3.44
C LEU A 43 4.65 -1.33 -4.90
N THR A 44 5.55 -1.89 -5.70
CA THR A 44 5.58 -1.73 -7.15
C THR A 44 5.38 -3.10 -7.78
N ILE A 45 4.34 -3.24 -8.59
CA ILE A 45 3.99 -4.46 -9.32
C ILE A 45 4.25 -4.22 -10.80
N ASP A 46 5.18 -4.97 -11.38
CA ASP A 46 5.50 -4.97 -12.82
C ASP A 46 4.96 -6.25 -13.46
N LEU A 47 4.11 -6.07 -14.47
CA LEU A 47 3.41 -7.11 -15.21
C LEU A 47 4.03 -7.24 -16.59
N ARG A 48 4.66 -8.39 -16.86
CA ARG A 48 5.31 -8.66 -18.14
C ARG A 48 4.74 -9.91 -18.79
N SER A 49 4.28 -9.77 -20.03
CA SER A 49 3.90 -10.92 -20.84
C SER A 49 5.17 -11.61 -21.35
N VAL A 50 5.40 -12.85 -20.92
CA VAL A 50 6.59 -13.64 -21.30
C VAL A 50 6.24 -14.61 -22.42
N ARG A 51 4.99 -15.11 -22.47
CA ARG A 51 4.43 -16.00 -23.50
C ARG A 51 2.92 -15.77 -23.65
N GLU A 52 2.31 -16.32 -24.71
CA GLU A 52 0.86 -16.17 -25.02
C GLU A 52 -0.11 -16.50 -23.86
N SER A 53 0.33 -17.28 -22.87
CA SER A 53 -0.48 -17.67 -21.70
C SER A 53 0.21 -17.47 -20.35
N VAL A 54 1.40 -16.83 -20.33
CA VAL A 54 2.19 -16.68 -19.10
C VAL A 54 2.52 -15.20 -18.91
N THR A 55 1.95 -14.64 -17.84
CA THR A 55 2.30 -13.32 -17.34
C THR A 55 3.20 -13.47 -16.14
N GLU A 56 4.40 -12.91 -16.21
CA GLU A 56 5.29 -12.77 -15.08
C GLU A 56 4.90 -11.53 -14.27
N ILE A 57 4.84 -11.69 -12.96
CA ILE A 57 4.48 -10.64 -12.01
C ILE A 57 5.67 -10.45 -11.09
N THR A 58 6.31 -9.30 -11.17
CA THR A 58 7.38 -8.91 -10.25
C THR A 58 6.80 -7.94 -9.23
N VAL A 59 7.00 -8.22 -7.94
CA VAL A 59 6.52 -7.39 -6.84
C VAL A 59 7.71 -6.91 -6.02
N THR A 60 7.87 -5.60 -5.91
CA THR A 60 8.95 -4.97 -5.16
C THR A 60 8.35 -4.14 -4.03
N GLY A 61 8.80 -4.38 -2.79
CA GLY A 61 8.44 -3.56 -1.64
C GLY A 61 9.54 -2.56 -1.30
N GLU A 62 9.19 -1.31 -1.07
CA GLU A 62 10.13 -0.23 -0.76
C GLU A 62 9.74 0.51 0.52
N LYS A 63 10.76 0.97 1.24
CA LYS A 63 10.63 1.82 2.43
C LYS A 63 11.02 3.25 2.07
N ASN A 64 10.03 4.13 1.97
CA ASN A 64 10.24 5.54 1.57
C ASN A 64 10.71 6.42 2.73
N VAL A 65 10.48 6.00 3.98
CA VAL A 65 10.88 6.75 5.18
C VAL A 65 11.94 5.95 5.93
N ALA A 66 13.22 6.22 5.65
CA ALA A 66 14.36 5.50 6.22
C ALA A 66 14.34 5.45 7.76
N VAL A 67 13.94 6.54 8.40
CA VAL A 67 13.91 6.70 9.86
C VAL A 67 12.84 5.85 10.55
N ASN A 68 11.85 5.32 9.80
CA ASN A 68 10.80 4.53 10.40
C ASN A 68 11.25 3.07 10.62
N VAL A 69 11.71 2.73 11.81
CA VAL A 69 12.12 1.36 12.18
C VAL A 69 10.96 0.36 12.08
N GLY A 70 9.72 0.80 12.26
CA GLY A 70 8.53 -0.06 12.19
C GLY A 70 8.10 -0.42 10.77
N ALA A 71 8.68 0.21 9.74
CA ALA A 71 8.30 -0.03 8.36
C ALA A 71 8.82 -1.39 7.85
N ASN A 72 7.91 -2.25 7.38
CA ASN A 72 8.24 -3.59 6.88
C ASN A 72 7.57 -3.84 5.51
N PRO A 73 8.19 -3.42 4.40
CA PRO A 73 7.61 -3.57 3.07
C PRO A 73 7.45 -5.04 2.65
N GLU A 74 8.33 -5.94 3.09
CA GLU A 74 8.29 -7.37 2.75
C GLU A 74 7.02 -8.07 3.27
N LYS A 75 6.50 -7.62 4.43
CA LYS A 75 5.21 -8.09 4.95
C LYS A 75 4.11 -7.90 3.90
N TYR A 76 4.04 -6.72 3.29
CA TYR A 76 2.99 -6.37 2.34
C TYR A 76 3.19 -7.04 0.98
N VAL A 77 4.44 -7.27 0.56
CA VAL A 77 4.75 -8.10 -0.62
C VAL A 77 4.18 -9.51 -0.42
N LEU A 78 4.45 -10.12 0.74
CA LEU A 78 3.97 -11.47 1.05
C LEU A 78 2.44 -11.54 1.14
N GLU A 79 1.82 -10.54 1.77
CA GLU A 79 0.36 -10.45 1.88
C GLU A 79 -0.31 -10.30 0.52
N PHE A 80 0.24 -9.43 -0.35
CA PHE A 80 -0.22 -9.29 -1.73
C PHE A 80 -0.10 -10.61 -2.51
N VAL A 81 1.07 -11.27 -2.45
CA VAL A 81 1.29 -12.53 -3.19
C VAL A 81 0.31 -13.62 -2.72
N ARG A 82 0.11 -13.77 -1.40
CA ARG A 82 -0.86 -14.74 -0.85
C ARG A 82 -2.30 -14.44 -1.28
N THR A 83 -2.66 -13.16 -1.29
CA THR A 83 -4.00 -12.74 -1.71
C THR A 83 -4.21 -13.01 -3.19
N LEU A 84 -3.21 -12.71 -4.02
CA LEU A 84 -3.24 -12.99 -5.45
C LEU A 84 -3.35 -14.50 -5.73
N ASP A 85 -2.56 -15.32 -5.04
CA ASP A 85 -2.59 -16.79 -5.14
C ASP A 85 -3.99 -17.32 -4.80
N THR A 86 -4.58 -16.83 -3.71
CA THR A 86 -5.94 -17.18 -3.29
C THR A 86 -6.98 -16.80 -4.36
N LEU A 87 -6.86 -15.62 -4.97
CA LEU A 87 -7.77 -15.18 -6.02
C LEU A 87 -7.64 -16.00 -7.31
N VAL A 88 -6.45 -16.52 -7.61
CA VAL A 88 -6.22 -17.38 -8.78
C VAL A 88 -6.91 -18.73 -8.62
N ASP A 89 -7.03 -19.24 -7.40
CA ASP A 89 -7.68 -20.51 -7.10
C ASP A 89 -9.22 -20.44 -7.07
N TYR A 90 -9.80 -19.24 -7.01
CA TYR A 90 -11.25 -19.06 -7.01
C TYR A 90 -11.87 -18.99 -8.41
N PRO A 91 -13.13 -19.45 -8.56
CA PRO A 91 -13.91 -19.19 -9.76
C PRO A 91 -13.99 -17.68 -10.02
N MET A 92 -13.83 -17.27 -11.27
CA MET A 92 -13.84 -15.85 -11.65
C MET A 92 -15.14 -15.14 -11.23
N GLU A 93 -16.28 -15.84 -11.24
CA GLU A 93 -17.56 -15.31 -10.81
C GLU A 93 -17.55 -14.90 -9.33
N ASP A 94 -16.97 -15.75 -8.47
CA ASP A 94 -16.83 -15.48 -7.03
C ASP A 94 -15.85 -14.33 -6.78
N VAL A 95 -14.75 -14.28 -7.54
CA VAL A 95 -13.79 -13.16 -7.47
C VAL A 95 -14.46 -11.85 -7.83
N ILE A 96 -15.26 -11.82 -8.89
CA ILE A 96 -15.99 -10.62 -9.31
C ILE A 96 -16.97 -10.19 -8.21
N ALA A 97 -17.75 -11.11 -7.65
CA ALA A 97 -18.70 -10.80 -6.58
C ALA A 97 -18.00 -10.25 -5.33
N LEU A 98 -16.89 -10.85 -4.93
CA LEU A 98 -16.08 -10.40 -3.78
C LEU A 98 -15.54 -8.98 -4.00
N LEU A 99 -15.05 -8.69 -5.21
CA LEU A 99 -14.51 -7.37 -5.55
C LEU A 99 -15.59 -6.31 -5.69
N ASP A 100 -16.77 -6.66 -6.23
CA ASP A 100 -17.90 -5.74 -6.34
C ASP A 100 -18.37 -5.32 -4.94
N GLU A 101 -18.50 -6.28 -4.01
CA GLU A 101 -18.82 -5.98 -2.61
C GLU A 101 -17.75 -5.07 -1.99
N ARG A 102 -16.46 -5.40 -2.17
CA ARG A 102 -15.35 -4.65 -1.57
C ARG A 102 -15.17 -3.24 -2.13
N THR A 103 -15.45 -3.03 -3.41
CA THR A 103 -15.25 -1.75 -4.10
C THR A 103 -16.51 -0.87 -4.15
N SER A 104 -17.67 -1.41 -3.73
CA SER A 104 -18.96 -0.71 -3.73
C SER A 104 -18.96 0.59 -2.92
N ASP A 105 -18.30 0.61 -1.76
CA ASP A 105 -18.20 1.79 -0.89
C ASP A 105 -17.13 2.78 -1.36
N HIS A 106 -15.94 2.26 -1.71
CA HIS A 106 -14.92 2.99 -2.47
C HIS A 106 -13.89 2.00 -3.03
N SER A 107 -13.29 2.33 -4.18
CA SER A 107 -12.08 1.66 -4.67
C SER A 107 -10.84 2.39 -4.16
N LYS A 108 -9.77 1.63 -3.91
CA LYS A 108 -8.45 2.16 -3.58
C LYS A 108 -7.69 2.69 -4.81
N GLU A 109 -8.24 2.51 -6.01
CA GLU A 109 -7.62 3.01 -7.24
C GLU A 109 -7.72 4.53 -7.34
N VAL A 110 -6.58 5.20 -7.46
CA VAL A 110 -6.50 6.64 -7.69
C VAL A 110 -6.21 6.95 -9.16
N MET A 111 -6.62 8.12 -9.63
CA MET A 111 -6.47 8.54 -11.03
C MET A 111 -5.13 9.23 -11.31
N SER A 112 -4.41 9.65 -10.26
CA SER A 112 -3.13 10.34 -10.37
C SER A 112 -2.15 9.86 -9.30
N PRO A 113 -0.84 9.76 -9.62
CA PRO A 113 0.19 9.47 -8.64
C PRO A 113 0.28 10.56 -7.54
N THR A 114 -0.18 11.78 -7.80
CA THR A 114 -0.22 12.88 -6.81
C THR A 114 -1.29 12.71 -5.74
N ASP A 115 -2.31 11.89 -6.01
CA ASP A 115 -3.41 11.63 -5.05
C ASP A 115 -2.99 10.63 -3.97
N HIS A 116 -1.77 10.12 -4.06
CA HIS A 116 -1.16 9.36 -2.98
C HIS A 116 -0.67 10.29 -1.89
N ARG A 117 -1.16 10.10 -0.67
CA ARG A 117 -0.49 10.66 0.51
C ARG A 117 0.88 10.00 0.69
N ASP A 118 1.94 10.77 0.49
CA ASP A 118 3.28 10.36 0.88
C ASP A 118 3.41 10.33 2.40
N GLY A 119 4.12 9.33 2.94
CA GLY A 119 4.47 9.23 4.36
C GLY A 119 5.25 10.44 4.91
N SER A 120 5.67 11.37 4.04
CA SER A 120 6.24 12.68 4.40
C SER A 120 5.27 13.57 5.18
N ALA A 121 3.96 13.51 4.89
CA ALA A 121 2.95 14.27 5.63
C ALA A 121 2.85 13.78 7.08
N VAL A 122 2.95 12.48 7.30
CA VAL A 122 3.02 11.87 8.63
C VAL A 122 4.32 12.29 9.33
N LEU A 123 5.47 12.18 8.66
CA LEU A 123 6.75 12.59 9.21
C LEU A 123 6.72 14.06 9.66
N ALA A 124 6.15 14.95 8.85
CA ALA A 124 6.00 16.37 9.17
C ALA A 124 5.13 16.58 10.42
N MET A 125 4.03 15.84 10.56
CA MET A 125 3.20 15.88 11.78
C MET A 125 3.95 15.39 13.02
N VAL A 126 4.70 14.29 12.91
CA VAL A 126 5.48 13.74 14.03
C VAL A 126 6.56 14.73 14.47
N VAL A 127 7.30 15.32 13.52
CA VAL A 127 8.33 16.34 13.81
C VAL A 127 7.70 17.58 14.46
N LEU A 128 6.55 18.04 13.96
CA LEU A 128 5.83 19.17 14.54
C LEU A 128 5.40 18.88 15.98
N ALA A 129 4.86 17.68 16.26
CA ALA A 129 4.46 17.29 17.61
C ALA A 129 5.64 17.25 18.58
N ILE A 130 6.78 16.70 18.17
CA ILE A 130 8.02 16.69 18.98
C ILE A 130 8.49 18.12 19.24
N PHE A 131 8.47 18.98 18.22
CA PHE A 131 8.86 20.38 18.36
C PHE A 131 7.96 21.14 19.35
N LEU A 132 6.63 20.95 19.27
CA LEU A 132 5.68 21.56 20.19
C LEU A 132 5.89 21.11 21.63
N LEU A 133 6.14 19.81 21.85
CA LEU A 133 6.47 19.28 23.17
C LEU A 133 7.77 19.90 23.71
N PHE A 134 8.77 20.09 22.86
CA PHE A 134 10.03 20.72 23.24
C PHE A 134 9.83 22.20 23.62
N VAL A 135 9.07 22.97 22.83
CA VAL A 135 8.75 24.37 23.14
C VAL A 135 7.96 24.47 24.45
N LEU A 136 6.95 23.61 24.64
CA LEU A 136 6.18 23.55 25.89
C LEU A 136 7.09 23.25 27.09
N SER A 137 8.05 22.33 26.94
CA SER A 137 9.00 22.01 28.01
C SER A 137 9.92 23.17 28.37
N ILE A 138 10.30 24.03 27.40
CA ILE A 138 11.11 25.23 27.64
C ILE A 138 10.28 26.34 28.27
N VAL A 139 9.02 26.53 27.86
CA VAL A 139 8.12 27.56 28.41
C VAL A 139 7.61 27.20 29.81
N ALA A 140 7.57 25.90 30.15
CA ALA A 140 7.16 25.42 31.46
C ALA A 140 8.29 25.44 32.52
N ILE A 141 9.52 25.82 32.14
CA ILE A 141 10.68 26.05 33.02
C ILE A 141 10.84 27.54 33.25
#